data_AF-A0A497DPF2-F1
#
_entry.id   AF-A0A497DPF2-F1
#
_cell.length_a   1.000
_cell.length_b   1.000
_cell.length_c   1.000
_cell.angle_alpha   90.00
_cell.angle_beta   90.00
_cell.angle_gamma   90.00
#
_symmetry.space_group_name_H-M   'P 1'
#
loop_
_entity.id
_entity.type
_entity.pdbx_description
1 polymer ?
#
loop_
_entity_poly.entity_id
_entity_poly.type
_entity_poly.pdbx_seq_one_letter_code
_entity_poly.pdbx_strand_id
1 'polypeptide(L)'
;MADNPNKLSQFWQELKRRRVVHVITVYATSAFVIIELVNNLTEPLNLPTNLATIVIIVLAVGFPLAIILSWLYDLTSEGVERTKPLIEIEEGDKPVVPNAWRIATYVSFVVIIGLVTINIVGGTRGLRPGEIQTLLILPYQNYTGDDQLDILLSGMHSALIGDVGRIPDLIVISKTTSDVYKDSDKTLSQIAEELGVDAIIEPGVMCAGDTVCFQLAMNTPNEEQLWIAEYSESKSQIPNIHNRITKQIAVELKIELTTDQASVLAERRTVDTEAVDAYMKGLFYLDKTDRGGIQKAREYFSNAIKIEPDWAPPYTGMAGVWAYQMQMSFISPSLAIPKIYENLNRALELDPNSSPTLIIPKLLSLYGRNGTGRKAKKNSSIPLN
;
A
#
# COMPACT_ATOMS: atom_id res chain seq x y z
N MET A 1 11.20 -38.45 -62.09
CA MET A 1 10.64 -38.44 -60.73
C MET A 1 10.17 -37.03 -60.45
N ALA A 2 8.87 -36.79 -60.38
CA ALA A 2 8.30 -35.47 -60.16
C ALA A 2 8.45 -35.11 -58.68
N ASP A 3 9.15 -34.01 -58.41
CA ASP A 3 9.36 -33.45 -57.08
C ASP A 3 8.04 -32.84 -56.60
N ASN A 4 7.45 -33.41 -55.55
CA ASN A 4 6.13 -33.02 -55.06
C ASN A 4 6.32 -31.83 -54.11
N PRO A 5 6.00 -30.57 -54.49
CA PRO A 5 6.31 -29.42 -53.66
C PRO A 5 5.52 -29.51 -52.36
N ASN A 6 6.19 -29.31 -51.22
CA ASN A 6 5.55 -29.33 -49.89
C ASN A 6 4.28 -28.44 -49.91
N LYS A 7 3.11 -29.02 -49.58
CA LYS A 7 1.80 -28.31 -49.60
C LYS A 7 1.81 -26.99 -48.83
N LEU A 8 2.61 -26.92 -47.75
CA LEU A 8 2.84 -25.71 -46.96
C LEU A 8 3.53 -24.59 -47.76
N SER A 9 4.49 -24.92 -48.62
CA SER A 9 5.18 -23.94 -49.46
C SER A 9 4.28 -23.37 -50.55
N GLN A 10 3.42 -24.21 -51.15
CA GLN A 10 2.42 -23.77 -52.12
C GLN A 10 1.36 -22.88 -51.44
N PHE A 11 0.90 -23.27 -50.26
CA PHE A 11 -0.03 -22.46 -49.46
C PHE A 11 0.58 -21.12 -49.04
N TRP A 12 1.84 -21.10 -48.60
CA TRP A 12 2.58 -19.87 -48.28
C TRP A 12 2.79 -18.98 -49.51
N GLN A 13 3.08 -19.58 -50.67
CA GLN A 13 3.18 -18.85 -51.93
C GLN A 13 1.82 -18.27 -52.34
N GLU A 14 0.71 -18.98 -52.11
CA GLU A 14 -0.64 -18.48 -52.38
C GLU A 14 -1.08 -17.36 -51.42
N LEU A 15 -0.74 -17.45 -50.13
CA LEU A 15 -0.97 -16.37 -49.17
C LEU A 15 -0.21 -15.10 -49.53
N LYS A 16 1.05 -15.24 -49.98
CA LYS A 16 1.88 -14.13 -50.42
C LYS A 16 1.39 -13.54 -51.75
N ARG A 17 0.90 -14.39 -52.67
CA ARG A 17 0.35 -13.97 -53.97
C ARG A 17 -0.92 -13.14 -53.83
N ARG A 18 -1.83 -13.53 -52.93
CA ARG A 18 -3.14 -12.87 -52.73
C ARG A 18 -3.12 -11.68 -51.76
N ARG A 19 -1.94 -11.09 -51.49
CA ARG A 19 -1.75 -9.96 -50.56
C ARG A 19 -2.27 -10.17 -49.12
N VAL A 20 -2.65 -11.38 -48.73
CA VAL A 20 -3.20 -11.70 -47.39
C VAL A 20 -2.19 -11.39 -46.28
N VAL A 21 -0.89 -11.57 -46.56
CA VAL A 21 0.20 -11.21 -45.64
C VAL A 21 0.16 -9.72 -45.28
N HIS A 22 -0.16 -8.84 -46.24
CA HIS A 22 -0.26 -7.41 -46.00
C HIS A 22 -1.44 -7.06 -45.08
N VAL A 23 -2.60 -7.68 -45.29
CA VAL A 23 -3.77 -7.49 -44.44
C VAL A 23 -3.50 -7.98 -43.02
N ILE A 24 -2.80 -9.11 -42.85
CA ILE A 24 -2.37 -9.58 -41.52
C ILE A 24 -1.46 -8.55 -40.83
N THR A 25 -0.48 -7.99 -41.55
CA THR A 25 0.43 -6.98 -40.97
C THR A 25 -0.29 -5.70 -40.57
N VAL A 26 -1.15 -5.17 -41.44
CA VAL A 26 -1.93 -3.95 -41.16
C VAL A 26 -2.90 -4.20 -40.00
N TYR A 27 -3.60 -5.34 -39.99
CA TYR A 27 -4.52 -5.70 -38.92
C TYR A 27 -3.80 -5.83 -37.58
N ALA A 28 -2.66 -6.53 -37.53
CA ALA A 28 -1.87 -6.68 -36.31
C ALA A 28 -1.37 -5.32 -35.77
N THR A 29 -0.94 -4.44 -36.67
CA THR A 29 -0.46 -3.09 -36.30
C THR A 29 -1.60 -2.24 -35.73
N SER A 30 -2.76 -2.22 -36.40
CA SER A 30 -3.94 -1.49 -35.93
C SER A 30 -4.50 -2.07 -34.63
N ALA A 31 -4.55 -3.40 -34.52
CA ALA A 31 -5.00 -4.09 -33.31
C ALA A 31 -4.11 -3.75 -32.12
N PHE A 32 -2.79 -3.71 -32.30
CA PHE A 32 -1.84 -3.30 -31.27
C PHE A 32 -2.12 -1.86 -30.79
N VAL A 33 -2.27 -0.90 -31.72
CA VAL A 33 -2.57 0.50 -31.38
C VAL A 33 -3.90 0.62 -30.64
N ILE A 34 -4.93 -0.13 -31.04
CA ILE A 34 -6.24 -0.11 -30.39
C ILE A 34 -6.17 -0.68 -28.98
N ILE A 35 -5.47 -1.81 -28.79
CA ILE A 35 -5.29 -2.42 -27.46
C ILE A 35 -4.55 -1.45 -26.53
N GLU A 36 -3.47 -0.83 -27.02
CA GLU A 36 -2.68 0.12 -26.26
C GLU A 36 -3.50 1.37 -25.87
N LEU A 37 -4.28 1.90 -26.82
CA LEU A 37 -5.16 3.05 -26.58
C LEU A 37 -6.21 2.74 -25.51
N VAL A 38 -6.83 1.55 -25.59
CA VAL A 38 -7.87 1.15 -24.62
C VAL A 38 -7.26 0.99 -23.24
N ASN A 39 -6.15 0.26 -23.11
CA ASN A 39 -5.48 0.05 -21.82
C ASN A 39 -5.12 1.38 -21.15
N ASN A 40 -4.62 2.36 -21.91
CA ASN A 40 -4.22 3.67 -21.39
C ASN A 40 -5.39 4.61 -21.06
N LEU A 41 -6.58 4.37 -21.61
CA LEU A 41 -7.77 5.21 -21.38
C LEU A 41 -8.73 4.64 -20.35
N THR A 42 -8.60 3.36 -19.98
CA THR A 42 -9.51 2.72 -19.03
C THR A 42 -9.55 3.41 -17.68
N GLU A 43 -8.38 3.70 -17.10
CA GLU A 43 -8.28 4.35 -15.78
C GLU A 43 -8.61 5.85 -15.84
N PRO A 44 -8.05 6.67 -16.76
CA PRO A 44 -8.31 8.12 -16.77
C PRO A 44 -9.77 8.49 -17.01
N LEU A 45 -10.51 7.65 -17.74
CA LEU A 45 -11.92 7.88 -18.07
C LEU A 45 -12.89 7.04 -17.22
N ASN A 46 -12.37 6.30 -16.22
CA ASN A 46 -13.14 5.42 -15.34
C ASN A 46 -14.07 4.46 -16.12
N LEU A 47 -13.52 3.86 -17.19
CA LEU A 47 -14.25 2.93 -18.04
C LEU A 47 -14.33 1.54 -17.39
N PRO A 48 -15.31 0.70 -17.79
CA PRO A 48 -15.46 -0.64 -17.25
C PRO A 48 -14.18 -1.49 -17.37
N THR A 49 -13.79 -2.19 -16.30
CA THR A 49 -12.58 -3.03 -16.26
C THR A 49 -12.60 -4.20 -17.26
N ASN A 50 -13.79 -4.59 -17.73
CA ASN A 50 -13.96 -5.62 -18.76
C ASN A 50 -13.80 -5.08 -20.21
N LEU A 51 -13.64 -3.76 -20.41
CA LEU A 51 -13.56 -3.15 -21.74
C LEU A 51 -12.35 -3.66 -22.53
N ALA A 52 -11.17 -3.72 -21.90
CA ALA A 52 -9.95 -4.26 -22.52
C ALA A 52 -10.16 -5.70 -23.01
N THR A 53 -10.77 -6.54 -22.17
CA THR A 53 -11.10 -7.93 -22.51
C THR A 53 -12.08 -8.02 -23.69
N ILE A 54 -13.13 -7.18 -23.71
CA ILE A 54 -14.09 -7.14 -24.83
C ILE A 54 -13.40 -6.75 -26.13
N VAL A 55 -12.53 -5.73 -26.10
CA VAL A 55 -11.80 -5.25 -27.28
C VAL A 55 -10.87 -6.33 -27.83
N ILE A 56 -10.15 -7.05 -26.96
CA ILE A 56 -9.30 -8.18 -27.37
C ILE A 56 -10.12 -9.28 -28.03
N ILE A 57 -11.27 -9.65 -27.45
CA ILE A 57 -12.18 -10.67 -28.02
C ILE A 57 -12.68 -10.23 -29.41
N VAL A 58 -13.09 -8.97 -29.56
CA VAL A 58 -13.56 -8.43 -30.85
C VAL A 58 -12.45 -8.45 -31.89
N LEU A 59 -11.21 -8.07 -31.54
CA LEU A 59 -10.06 -8.12 -32.44
C LEU A 59 -9.66 -9.58 -32.78
N ALA A 60 -9.75 -10.49 -31.81
CA ALA A 60 -9.46 -11.91 -32.04
C ALA A 60 -10.49 -12.56 -32.98
N VAL A 61 -11.77 -12.21 -32.87
CA VAL A 61 -12.84 -12.69 -33.77
C VAL A 61 -12.76 -12.00 -35.14
N GLY A 62 -12.42 -10.71 -35.17
CA GLY A 62 -12.27 -9.94 -36.41
C GLY A 62 -11.09 -10.37 -37.27
N PHE A 63 -10.04 -10.95 -36.67
CA PHE A 63 -8.84 -11.37 -37.40
C PHE A 63 -9.09 -12.50 -38.42
N PRO A 64 -9.73 -13.64 -38.07
CA PRO A 64 -10.14 -14.66 -39.03
C PRO A 64 -11.05 -14.11 -40.13
N LEU A 65 -11.99 -13.23 -39.79
CA LEU A 65 -12.89 -12.58 -40.74
C LEU A 65 -12.12 -11.71 -41.74
N ALA A 66 -11.14 -10.93 -41.27
CA ALA A 66 -10.28 -10.10 -42.12
C ALA A 66 -9.44 -10.94 -43.09
N ILE A 67 -8.90 -12.08 -42.64
CA ILE A 67 -8.16 -13.01 -43.49
C ILE A 67 -9.08 -13.60 -44.57
N ILE A 68 -10.29 -14.05 -44.20
CA ILE A 68 -11.25 -14.63 -45.14
C ILE A 68 -11.70 -13.60 -46.18
N LEU A 69 -12.01 -12.37 -45.75
CA LEU A 69 -12.39 -11.28 -46.66
C LEU A 69 -11.25 -10.88 -47.60
N SER A 70 -10.01 -10.83 -47.09
CA SER A 70 -8.81 -10.60 -47.92
C SER A 70 -8.56 -11.73 -48.91
N TRP A 71 -9.01 -12.95 -48.61
CA TRP A 71 -8.85 -14.09 -49.50
C TRP A 71 -9.94 -14.13 -50.59
N LEU A 72 -11.13 -13.62 -50.26
CA LEU A 72 -12.31 -13.58 -51.13
C LEU A 72 -12.34 -12.37 -52.08
N TYR A 73 -11.77 -11.23 -51.69
CA TYR A 73 -11.77 -9.99 -52.48
C TYR A 73 -10.35 -9.49 -52.77
N ASP A 74 -9.99 -9.41 -54.06
CA ASP A 74 -8.78 -8.72 -54.54
C ASP A 74 -9.17 -7.26 -54.82
N LEU A 75 -8.93 -6.35 -53.87
CA LEU A 75 -9.15 -4.92 -54.09
C LEU A 75 -7.99 -4.33 -54.91
N THR A 76 -8.08 -4.46 -56.23
CA THR A 76 -7.42 -3.56 -57.18
C THR A 76 -8.21 -2.24 -57.27
N SER A 77 -7.50 -1.12 -57.41
CA SER A 77 -8.06 0.24 -57.41
C SER A 77 -8.83 0.63 -58.68
N GLU A 78 -9.04 -0.32 -59.60
CA GLU A 78 -9.92 -0.17 -60.75
C GLU A 78 -10.85 -1.40 -60.74
N GLY A 79 -12.16 -1.16 -60.88
CA GLY A 79 -13.25 -2.07 -60.51
C GLY A 79 -13.28 -3.46 -61.17
N VAL A 80 -14.29 -4.23 -60.80
CA VAL A 80 -14.49 -5.65 -61.15
C VAL A 80 -14.36 -5.92 -62.65
N GLU A 81 -13.27 -6.56 -63.08
CA GLU A 81 -13.20 -7.23 -64.38
C GLU A 81 -12.77 -8.69 -64.27
N ARG A 82 -13.46 -9.54 -65.03
CA ARG A 82 -13.19 -10.98 -65.16
C ARG A 82 -11.87 -11.22 -65.89
N THR A 83 -11.06 -12.11 -65.34
CA THR A 83 -9.81 -12.62 -65.92
C THR A 83 -9.97 -13.08 -67.37
N LYS A 84 -9.11 -12.57 -68.27
CA LYS A 84 -8.74 -13.25 -69.52
C LYS A 84 -7.40 -13.96 -69.34
N PRO A 85 -7.25 -15.21 -69.81
CA PRO A 85 -5.95 -15.87 -69.85
C PRO A 85 -5.20 -15.45 -71.12
N LEU A 86 -3.87 -15.40 -71.08
CA LEU A 86 -2.92 -15.91 -72.10
C LEU A 86 -1.50 -15.33 -71.88
N ILE A 87 -0.58 -16.24 -71.56
CA ILE A 87 0.72 -16.53 -72.19
C ILE A 87 1.60 -15.33 -72.67
N GLU A 88 2.84 -15.36 -72.14
CA GLU A 88 4.15 -14.95 -72.72
C GLU A 88 4.72 -13.51 -72.57
N ILE A 89 5.84 -13.48 -71.80
CA ILE A 89 7.09 -12.66 -71.83
C ILE A 89 6.91 -11.15 -71.50
N GLU A 90 7.67 -10.47 -70.64
CA GLU A 90 9.13 -10.39 -70.51
C GLU A 90 9.64 -10.01 -69.11
N GLU A 91 10.91 -10.35 -68.89
CA GLU A 91 11.76 -9.85 -67.81
C GLU A 91 11.67 -8.32 -67.66
N GLY A 92 11.51 -7.87 -66.42
CA GLY A 92 11.91 -6.52 -66.02
C GLY A 92 10.78 -5.54 -65.79
N ASP A 93 10.07 -5.68 -64.66
CA ASP A 93 9.77 -4.50 -63.87
C ASP A 93 9.65 -4.85 -62.39
N LYS A 94 10.59 -4.37 -61.57
CA LYS A 94 10.45 -4.48 -60.11
C LYS A 94 9.33 -3.52 -59.73
N PRO A 95 8.27 -3.95 -59.03
CA PRO A 95 7.19 -3.05 -58.66
C PRO A 95 7.77 -1.92 -57.82
N VAL A 96 7.75 -0.71 -58.38
CA VAL A 96 8.18 0.51 -57.68
C VAL A 96 7.15 0.80 -56.60
N VAL A 97 7.37 0.23 -55.41
CA VAL A 97 6.60 0.57 -54.22
C VAL A 97 6.81 2.07 -53.96
N PRO A 98 5.77 2.92 -53.99
CA PRO A 98 5.92 4.35 -53.79
C PRO A 98 6.60 4.63 -52.45
N ASN A 99 7.55 5.57 -52.40
CA ASN A 99 8.34 5.86 -51.19
C ASN A 99 7.47 6.17 -49.95
N ALA A 100 6.24 6.66 -50.14
CA ALA A 100 5.23 6.85 -49.10
C ALA A 100 4.89 5.56 -48.31
N TRP A 101 4.90 4.39 -48.97
CA TRP A 101 4.61 3.10 -48.35
C TRP A 101 5.74 2.57 -47.46
N ARG A 102 6.99 2.88 -47.80
CA ARG A 102 8.15 2.60 -46.92
C ARG A 102 8.14 3.52 -45.71
N ILE A 103 7.80 4.79 -45.90
CA ILE A 103 7.72 5.77 -44.81
C ILE A 103 6.66 5.34 -43.78
N ALA A 104 5.48 4.90 -44.23
CA ALA A 104 4.42 4.43 -43.33
C ALA A 104 4.83 3.20 -42.49
N THR A 105 5.59 2.26 -43.05
CA THR A 105 6.08 1.08 -42.32
C THR A 105 7.15 1.44 -41.28
N TYR A 106 8.07 2.35 -41.61
CA TYR A 106 9.06 2.86 -40.65
C TYR A 106 8.40 3.69 -39.53
N VAL A 107 7.39 4.51 -39.86
CA VAL A 107 6.65 5.29 -38.85
C VAL A 107 5.90 4.39 -37.89
N SER A 108 5.20 3.35 -38.37
CA SER A 108 4.55 2.37 -37.47
C SER A 108 5.55 1.62 -36.60
N PHE A 109 6.71 1.24 -37.13
CA PHE A 109 7.75 0.56 -36.33
C PHE A 109 8.35 1.47 -35.25
N VAL A 110 8.58 2.74 -35.55
CA VAL A 110 9.06 3.75 -34.57
C VAL A 110 8.00 4.07 -33.53
N VAL A 111 6.72 4.14 -33.91
CA VAL A 111 5.60 4.33 -32.97
C VAL A 111 5.43 3.11 -32.06
N ILE A 112 5.53 1.89 -32.60
CA ILE A 112 5.52 0.66 -31.80
C ILE A 112 6.70 0.64 -30.83
N ILE A 113 7.93 0.91 -31.31
CA ILE A 113 9.11 0.97 -30.42
C ILE A 113 8.94 2.05 -29.37
N GLY A 114 8.44 3.23 -29.75
CA GLY A 114 8.20 4.36 -28.85
C GLY A 114 7.15 4.06 -27.79
N LEU A 115 6.03 3.43 -28.16
CA LEU A 115 4.99 3.01 -27.23
C LEU A 115 5.48 1.86 -26.32
N VAL A 116 6.22 0.89 -26.86
CA VAL A 116 6.85 -0.20 -26.09
C VAL A 116 7.90 0.36 -25.13
N THR A 117 8.71 1.35 -25.53
CA THR A 117 9.65 1.99 -24.60
C THR A 117 8.93 2.82 -23.55
N ILE A 118 7.86 3.54 -23.89
CA ILE A 118 7.06 4.29 -22.93
C ILE A 118 6.34 3.34 -21.94
N ASN A 119 5.91 2.15 -22.37
CA ASN A 119 5.24 1.19 -21.50
C ASN A 119 6.24 0.38 -20.64
N ILE A 120 7.42 0.03 -21.16
CA ILE A 120 8.49 -0.64 -20.38
C ILE A 120 9.19 0.34 -19.41
N VAL A 121 9.31 1.62 -19.76
CA VAL A 121 9.96 2.65 -18.91
C VAL A 121 8.94 3.42 -18.04
N GLY A 122 7.65 3.37 -18.39
CA GLY A 122 6.55 4.05 -17.68
C GLY A 122 5.63 3.12 -16.87
N GLY A 123 5.67 1.81 -17.11
CA GLY A 123 5.05 0.79 -16.27
C GLY A 123 5.87 0.57 -15.01
N THR A 124 5.21 0.67 -13.86
CA THR A 124 5.78 0.78 -12.51
C THR A 124 6.68 2.01 -12.29
N ARG A 125 6.03 3.15 -12.03
CA ARG A 125 6.58 3.99 -10.96
C ARG A 125 6.47 3.19 -9.67
N GLY A 126 7.41 2.28 -9.44
CA GLY A 126 7.62 1.71 -8.13
C GLY A 126 7.84 2.90 -7.21
N LEU A 127 6.91 3.10 -6.28
CA LEU A 127 7.01 4.16 -5.28
C LEU A 127 8.39 4.03 -4.67
N ARG A 128 9.21 5.07 -4.85
CA ARG A 128 10.54 5.07 -4.26
C ARG A 128 10.33 5.32 -2.77
N PRO A 129 11.07 4.62 -1.89
CA PRO A 129 11.07 5.02 -0.50
C PRO A 129 11.54 6.48 -0.42
N GLY A 130 10.66 7.34 0.11
CA GLY A 130 10.67 8.81 0.01
C GLY A 130 9.37 9.44 -0.55
N GLU A 131 8.51 8.68 -1.24
CA GLU A 131 7.19 9.13 -1.76
C GLU A 131 6.01 8.65 -0.90
N ILE A 132 6.25 7.77 0.07
CA ILE A 132 5.22 7.18 0.94
C ILE A 132 4.80 8.20 2.00
N GLN A 133 3.56 8.69 1.92
CA GLN A 133 2.99 9.65 2.87
C GLN A 133 1.88 9.04 3.72
N THR A 134 1.20 7.99 3.20
CA THR A 134 0.12 7.31 3.91
C THR A 134 0.44 5.84 4.10
N LEU A 135 0.40 5.39 5.35
CA LEU A 135 0.79 4.05 5.76
C LEU A 135 -0.37 3.35 6.49
N LEU A 136 -0.70 2.15 6.02
CA LEU A 136 -1.52 1.21 6.78
C LEU A 136 -0.64 0.23 7.55
N ILE A 137 -0.95 0.00 8.81
CA ILE A 137 -0.36 -1.09 9.59
C ILE A 137 -1.48 -2.07 9.90
N LEU A 138 -1.46 -3.26 9.31
CA LEU A 138 -2.47 -4.29 9.54
C LEU A 138 -2.34 -4.90 10.94
N PRO A 139 -3.41 -5.54 11.45
CA PRO A 139 -3.33 -6.29 12.71
C PRO A 139 -2.27 -7.40 12.63
N TYR A 140 -1.64 -7.71 13.76
CA TYR A 140 -0.65 -8.78 13.82
C TYR A 140 -1.27 -10.13 13.46
N GLN A 141 -0.65 -10.81 12.51
CA GLN A 141 -0.96 -12.21 12.22
C GLN A 141 -0.39 -13.13 13.29
N ASN A 142 -1.23 -14.02 13.82
CA ASN A 142 -0.84 -14.97 14.86
C ASN A 142 -0.55 -16.33 14.24
N TYR A 143 0.73 -16.62 13.97
CA TYR A 143 1.17 -17.91 13.45
C TYR A 143 1.55 -18.91 14.54
N THR A 144 1.34 -18.56 15.82
CA THR A 144 1.73 -19.41 16.97
C THR A 144 0.69 -20.49 17.30
N GLY A 145 -0.58 -20.26 16.94
CA GLY A 145 -1.72 -21.09 17.34
C GLY A 145 -2.20 -20.88 18.79
N ASP A 146 -1.67 -19.90 19.52
CA ASP A 146 -2.13 -19.52 20.86
C ASP A 146 -3.05 -18.30 20.81
N ASP A 147 -4.36 -18.53 20.93
CA ASP A 147 -5.39 -17.48 20.93
C ASP A 147 -5.28 -16.55 22.15
N GLN A 148 -4.59 -16.96 23.22
CA GLN A 148 -4.40 -16.12 24.41
C GLN A 148 -3.54 -14.89 24.10
N LEU A 149 -2.79 -14.91 22.99
CA LEU A 149 -1.97 -13.79 22.54
C LEU A 149 -2.79 -12.66 21.92
N ASP A 150 -4.05 -12.86 21.54
CA ASP A 150 -4.80 -11.84 20.80
C ASP A 150 -4.88 -10.49 21.51
N ILE A 151 -5.02 -10.51 22.83
CA ILE A 151 -5.02 -9.27 23.63
C ILE A 151 -3.65 -8.59 23.60
N LEU A 152 -2.57 -9.38 23.72
CA LEU A 152 -1.21 -8.88 23.63
C LEU A 152 -0.94 -8.28 22.24
N LEU A 153 -1.24 -9.03 21.19
CA LEU A 153 -1.05 -8.62 19.80
C LEU A 153 -1.88 -7.38 19.45
N SER A 154 -3.10 -7.28 19.95
CA SER A 154 -3.92 -6.09 19.76
C SER A 154 -3.33 -4.87 20.47
N GLY A 155 -2.84 -5.02 21.71
CA GLY A 155 -2.13 -3.94 22.41
C GLY A 155 -0.84 -3.52 21.71
N MET A 156 -0.08 -4.49 21.18
CA MET A 156 1.12 -4.24 20.38
C MET A 156 0.81 -3.50 19.08
N HIS A 157 -0.30 -3.81 18.43
CA HIS A 157 -0.78 -3.10 17.25
C HIS A 157 -1.10 -1.63 17.58
N SER A 158 -1.80 -1.37 18.67
CA SER A 158 -2.08 0.00 19.14
C SER A 158 -0.79 0.77 19.43
N ALA A 159 0.17 0.13 20.09
CA ALA A 159 1.46 0.73 20.40
C ALA A 159 2.24 1.07 19.12
N LEU A 160 2.33 0.13 18.17
CA LEU A 160 3.05 0.34 16.91
C LEU A 160 2.44 1.47 16.07
N ILE A 161 1.10 1.50 15.93
CA ILE A 161 0.41 2.60 15.24
C ILE A 161 0.69 3.93 15.93
N GLY A 162 0.64 3.96 17.26
CA GLY A 162 0.95 5.15 18.05
C GLY A 162 2.38 5.62 17.85
N ASP A 163 3.34 4.70 17.80
CA ASP A 163 4.76 5.01 17.65
C ASP A 163 5.11 5.50 16.24
N VAL A 164 4.62 4.81 15.21
CA VAL A 164 4.84 5.16 13.80
C VAL A 164 4.11 6.45 13.42
N GLY A 165 2.94 6.72 14.02
CA GLY A 165 2.20 7.96 13.83
C GLY A 165 2.91 9.22 14.37
N ARG A 166 4.08 9.07 15.01
CA ARG A 166 4.95 10.19 15.44
C ARG A 166 5.93 10.62 14.36
N ILE A 167 6.10 9.84 13.30
CA ILE A 167 6.99 10.19 12.20
C ILE A 167 6.40 11.43 11.50
N PRO A 168 7.15 12.55 11.40
CA PRO A 168 6.68 13.74 10.72
C PRO A 168 6.28 13.45 9.28
N ASP A 169 5.26 14.14 8.80
CA ASP A 169 4.76 14.05 7.42
C ASP A 169 4.27 12.66 6.99
N LEU A 170 4.11 11.73 7.95
CA LEU A 170 3.54 10.40 7.74
C LEU A 170 2.14 10.32 8.34
N ILE A 171 1.16 9.99 7.50
CA ILE A 171 -0.23 9.70 7.88
C ILE A 171 -0.35 8.21 8.13
N VAL A 172 -0.67 7.82 9.36
CA VAL A 172 -0.90 6.41 9.71
C VAL A 172 -2.40 6.15 9.87
N ILE A 173 -2.92 5.15 9.16
CA ILE A 173 -4.33 4.76 9.25
C ILE A 173 -4.65 4.29 10.68
N SER A 174 -5.80 4.73 11.19
CA SER A 174 -6.20 4.45 12.56
C SER A 174 -6.38 2.95 12.82
N LYS A 175 -6.13 2.53 14.07
CA LYS A 175 -6.32 1.14 14.48
C LYS A 175 -7.74 0.64 14.23
N THR A 176 -8.76 1.43 14.55
CA THR A 176 -10.17 1.02 14.35
C THR A 176 -10.49 0.69 12.89
N THR A 177 -9.93 1.46 11.95
CA THR A 177 -10.06 1.18 10.52
C THR A 177 -9.25 -0.05 10.14
N SER A 178 -8.02 -0.16 10.64
CA SER A 178 -7.15 -1.32 10.37
C SER A 178 -7.74 -2.64 10.87
N ASP A 179 -8.37 -2.64 12.06
CA ASP A 179 -9.00 -3.83 12.67
C ASP A 179 -10.09 -4.44 11.79
N VAL A 180 -10.72 -3.66 10.91
CA VAL A 180 -11.73 -4.16 9.93
C VAL A 180 -11.13 -5.23 9.02
N TYR A 181 -9.81 -5.20 8.80
CA TYR A 181 -9.11 -6.07 7.87
C TYR A 181 -8.44 -7.29 8.50
N LYS A 182 -8.53 -7.50 9.83
CA LYS A 182 -7.82 -8.61 10.55
C LYS A 182 -8.03 -9.97 9.88
N ASP A 183 -9.29 -10.26 9.54
CA ASP A 183 -9.73 -11.55 8.98
C ASP A 183 -10.43 -11.35 7.63
N SER A 184 -10.04 -10.31 6.87
CA SER A 184 -10.63 -10.01 5.58
C SER A 184 -10.04 -10.89 4.48
N ASP A 185 -10.89 -11.36 3.56
CA ASP A 185 -10.46 -12.06 2.34
C ASP A 185 -9.94 -11.11 1.23
N LYS A 186 -9.85 -9.80 1.50
CA LYS A 186 -9.37 -8.81 0.54
C LYS A 186 -7.86 -8.94 0.33
N THR A 187 -7.40 -8.74 -0.90
CA THR A 187 -5.96 -8.66 -1.18
C THR A 187 -5.40 -7.31 -0.73
N LEU A 188 -4.07 -7.22 -0.53
CA LEU A 188 -3.44 -5.95 -0.14
C LEU A 188 -3.73 -4.85 -1.16
N SER A 189 -3.77 -5.18 -2.45
CA SER A 189 -4.11 -4.22 -3.50
C SER A 189 -5.51 -3.62 -3.32
N GLN A 190 -6.49 -4.45 -2.98
CA GLN A 190 -7.86 -4.00 -2.75
C GLN A 190 -7.99 -3.13 -1.49
N ILE A 191 -7.27 -3.49 -0.42
CA ILE A 191 -7.24 -2.71 0.82
C ILE A 191 -6.55 -1.35 0.56
N ALA A 192 -5.46 -1.37 -0.21
CA ALA A 192 -4.73 -0.15 -0.54
C ALA A 192 -5.57 0.82 -1.37
N GLU A 193 -6.30 0.32 -2.37
CA GLU A 193 -7.19 1.11 -3.21
C GLU A 193 -8.35 1.72 -2.39
N GLU A 194 -8.97 0.93 -1.50
CA GLU A 194 -10.09 1.40 -0.67
C GLU A 194 -9.69 2.52 0.30
N LEU A 195 -8.49 2.42 0.88
CA LEU A 195 -8.00 3.37 1.88
C LEU A 195 -7.13 4.49 1.28
N GLY A 196 -6.71 4.36 0.03
CA GLY A 196 -5.79 5.29 -0.63
C GLY A 196 -4.44 5.39 0.08
N VAL A 197 -3.84 4.26 0.47
CA VAL A 197 -2.53 4.24 1.15
C VAL A 197 -1.39 3.95 0.19
N ASP A 198 -0.21 4.50 0.49
CA ASP A 198 1.00 4.37 -0.33
C ASP A 198 1.83 3.13 0.04
N ALA A 199 1.65 2.61 1.25
CA ALA A 199 2.30 1.39 1.72
C ALA A 199 1.48 0.67 2.79
N ILE A 200 1.69 -0.63 2.89
CA ILE A 200 1.06 -1.49 3.91
C ILE A 200 2.16 -2.24 4.66
N ILE A 201 2.08 -2.24 5.99
CA ILE A 201 2.86 -3.11 6.87
C ILE A 201 2.01 -4.30 7.29
N GLU A 202 2.54 -5.50 7.06
CA GLU A 202 2.04 -6.78 7.55
C GLU A 202 2.91 -7.28 8.69
N PRO A 203 2.48 -7.09 9.95
CA PRO A 203 3.18 -7.64 11.09
C PRO A 203 2.71 -9.07 11.40
N GLY A 204 3.62 -9.93 11.80
CA GLY A 204 3.35 -11.32 12.15
C GLY A 204 4.12 -11.77 13.39
N VAL A 205 3.54 -12.66 14.17
CA VAL A 205 4.20 -13.34 15.30
C VAL A 205 4.29 -14.83 15.03
N MET A 206 5.53 -15.32 14.99
CA MET A 206 5.85 -16.71 14.65
C MET A 206 6.03 -17.59 15.89
N CYS A 207 6.44 -17.00 17.01
CA CYS A 207 6.65 -17.70 18.27
C CYS A 207 6.34 -16.78 19.44
N ALA A 208 5.76 -17.31 20.52
CA ALA A 208 5.55 -16.55 21.75
C ALA A 208 5.68 -17.47 22.98
N GLY A 209 6.74 -17.27 23.76
CA GLY A 209 7.03 -17.95 25.02
C GLY A 209 7.73 -16.97 25.95
N ASP A 210 8.94 -17.31 26.42
CA ASP A 210 9.83 -16.32 27.07
C ASP A 210 10.45 -15.35 26.04
N THR A 211 10.60 -15.84 24.81
CA THR A 211 11.01 -15.09 23.63
C THR A 211 9.81 -14.95 22.69
N VAL A 212 9.69 -13.80 22.05
CA VAL A 212 8.69 -13.53 21.02
C VAL A 212 9.40 -13.24 19.69
N CYS A 213 8.97 -13.94 18.64
CA CYS A 213 9.52 -13.83 17.29
C CYS A 213 8.57 -13.00 16.43
N PHE A 214 9.04 -11.85 15.95
CA PHE A 214 8.28 -10.93 15.11
C PHE A 214 8.80 -10.93 13.69
N GLN A 215 7.89 -10.79 12.74
CA GLN A 215 8.20 -10.48 11.35
C GLN A 215 7.39 -9.25 10.96
N LEU A 216 8.00 -8.35 10.19
CA LEU A 216 7.32 -7.22 9.58
C LEU A 216 7.68 -7.20 8.10
N ALA A 217 6.68 -7.26 7.23
CA ALA A 217 6.83 -7.03 5.80
C ALA A 217 6.20 -5.67 5.45
N MET A 218 6.89 -4.90 4.62
CA MET A 218 6.35 -3.67 4.03
C MET A 218 6.12 -3.91 2.54
N ASN A 219 4.90 -3.67 2.09
CA ASN A 219 4.48 -3.91 0.72
C ASN A 219 3.94 -2.62 0.08
N THR A 220 4.09 -2.54 -1.23
CA THR A 220 3.41 -1.53 -2.06
C THR A 220 1.94 -1.90 -2.28
N PRO A 221 1.11 -0.96 -2.78
CA PRO A 221 -0.25 -1.25 -3.23
C PRO A 221 -0.35 -2.30 -4.34
N ASN A 222 0.75 -2.61 -5.03
CA ASN A 222 0.78 -3.63 -6.10
C ASN A 222 1.27 -4.99 -5.59
N GLU A 223 1.25 -5.22 -4.27
CA GLU A 223 1.73 -6.46 -3.63
C GLU A 223 3.23 -6.73 -3.85
N GLU A 224 4.00 -5.70 -4.20
CA GLU A 224 5.46 -5.79 -4.25
C GLU A 224 6.06 -5.58 -2.85
N GLN A 225 6.86 -6.52 -2.37
CA GLN A 225 7.53 -6.41 -1.09
C GLN A 225 8.72 -5.44 -1.17
N LEU A 226 8.63 -4.32 -0.46
CA LEU A 226 9.70 -3.32 -0.34
C LEU A 226 10.80 -3.79 0.62
N TRP A 227 10.40 -4.36 1.76
CA TRP A 227 11.31 -4.73 2.83
C TRP A 227 10.69 -5.79 3.75
N ILE A 228 11.55 -6.56 4.40
CA ILE A 228 11.17 -7.49 5.46
C ILE A 228 12.21 -7.44 6.58
N ALA A 229 11.77 -7.50 7.83
CA ALA A 229 12.66 -7.82 8.94
C ALA A 229 12.05 -8.75 9.95
N GLU A 230 12.97 -9.43 10.63
CA GLU A 230 12.71 -10.37 11.67
C GLU A 230 13.37 -9.91 12.96
N TYR A 231 12.67 -10.12 14.07
CA TYR A 231 13.14 -9.80 15.39
C TYR A 231 12.86 -10.96 16.33
N SER A 232 13.74 -11.20 17.29
CA SER A 232 13.57 -12.22 18.31
C SER A 232 14.03 -11.63 19.64
N GLU A 233 13.09 -11.42 20.55
CA GLU A 233 13.34 -10.67 21.79
C GLU A 233 12.62 -11.30 22.98
N SER A 234 13.20 -11.17 24.18
CA SER A 234 12.50 -11.53 25.42
C SER A 234 11.26 -10.65 25.61
N LYS A 235 10.20 -11.18 26.23
CA LYS A 235 9.01 -10.39 26.61
C LYS A 235 9.35 -9.10 27.37
N SER A 236 10.36 -9.16 28.24
CA SER A 236 10.86 -8.00 29.01
C SER A 236 11.47 -6.88 28.14
N GLN A 237 11.80 -7.20 26.90
CA GLN A 237 12.39 -6.31 25.90
C GLN A 237 11.39 -5.84 24.84
N ILE A 238 10.13 -6.29 24.89
CA ILE A 238 9.08 -5.85 23.95
C ILE A 238 8.99 -4.32 23.89
N PRO A 239 9.04 -3.55 25.00
CA PRO A 239 9.04 -2.08 24.90
C PRO A 239 10.20 -1.52 24.04
N ASN A 240 11.37 -2.18 24.03
CA ASN A 240 12.51 -1.73 23.22
C ASN A 240 12.39 -2.10 21.74
N ILE A 241 11.58 -3.12 21.41
CA ILE A 241 11.44 -3.58 20.03
C ILE A 241 10.67 -2.58 19.18
N HIS A 242 9.64 -1.94 19.76
CA HIS A 242 8.83 -0.95 19.04
C HIS A 242 9.67 0.23 18.59
N ASN A 243 10.55 0.74 19.46
CA ASN A 243 11.47 1.82 19.11
C ASN A 243 12.39 1.45 17.93
N ARG A 244 12.91 0.22 17.91
CA ARG A 244 13.74 -0.28 16.80
C ARG A 244 12.94 -0.40 15.52
N ILE A 245 11.71 -0.92 15.60
CA ILE A 245 10.80 -1.05 14.47
C ILE A 245 10.47 0.33 13.89
N THR A 246 10.09 1.31 14.72
CA THR A 246 9.78 2.67 14.25
C THR A 246 10.98 3.34 13.59
N LYS A 247 12.19 3.19 14.15
CA LYS A 247 13.43 3.66 13.50
C LYS A 247 13.64 3.03 12.14
N GLN A 248 13.49 1.70 12.09
CA GLN A 248 13.70 0.96 10.86
C GLN A 248 12.69 1.38 9.79
N ILE A 249 11.40 1.54 10.16
CA ILE A 249 10.37 2.07 9.27
C ILE A 249 10.77 3.44 8.74
N ALA A 250 11.19 4.38 9.60
CA ALA A 250 11.61 5.70 9.13
C ALA A 250 12.80 5.66 8.16
N VAL A 251 13.79 4.79 8.43
CA VAL A 251 14.95 4.56 7.54
C VAL A 251 14.51 3.99 6.20
N GLU A 252 13.67 2.95 6.21
CA GLU A 252 13.16 2.34 4.97
C GLU A 252 12.34 3.34 4.16
N LEU A 253 11.49 4.15 4.82
CA LEU A 253 10.73 5.23 4.17
C LEU A 253 11.60 6.41 3.71
N LYS A 254 12.91 6.39 3.98
CA LYS A 254 13.87 7.49 3.74
C LYS A 254 13.41 8.84 4.29
N ILE A 255 12.71 8.79 5.42
CA ILE A 255 12.31 10.00 6.16
C ILE A 255 13.50 10.38 7.03
N GLU A 256 14.04 11.59 6.83
CA GLU A 256 15.11 12.10 7.68
C GLU A 256 14.59 12.31 9.10
N LEU A 257 14.98 11.41 10.01
CA LEU A 257 14.78 11.62 11.44
C LEU A 257 15.78 12.68 11.93
N THR A 258 15.29 13.65 12.70
CA THR A 258 16.16 14.63 13.37
C THR A 258 17.07 13.94 14.39
N THR A 259 18.23 14.54 14.71
CA THR A 259 19.21 13.98 15.65
C THR A 259 18.61 13.71 17.04
N ASP A 260 17.67 14.56 17.47
CA ASP A 260 16.91 14.35 18.71
C ASP A 260 16.07 13.07 18.62
N GLN A 261 15.27 12.88 17.56
CA GLN A 261 14.44 11.69 17.32
C GLN A 261 15.24 10.37 17.26
N ALA A 262 16.45 10.39 16.70
CA ALA A 262 17.30 9.21 16.66
C ALA A 262 17.85 8.82 18.05
N SER A 263 18.12 9.81 18.92
CA SER A 263 18.60 9.60 20.29
C SER A 263 17.49 9.14 21.25
N VAL A 264 16.26 9.64 21.07
CA VAL A 264 15.03 9.24 21.80
C VAL A 264 14.81 7.73 21.77
N LEU A 265 15.00 7.14 20.60
CA LEU A 265 14.64 5.75 20.32
C LEU A 265 15.78 4.78 20.71
N ALA A 266 16.80 5.23 21.46
CA ALA A 266 18.04 4.48 21.70
C ALA A 266 18.17 3.90 23.12
N GLU A 267 17.33 4.31 24.07
CA GLU A 267 17.44 3.85 25.45
C GLU A 267 16.87 2.42 25.60
N ARG A 268 17.74 1.45 25.88
CA ARG A 268 17.34 0.08 26.18
C ARG A 268 16.93 0.01 27.64
N ARG A 269 15.64 -0.21 27.90
CA ARG A 269 15.12 -0.46 29.25
C ARG A 269 14.55 -1.87 29.36
N THR A 270 15.05 -2.66 30.31
CA THR A 270 14.35 -3.89 30.70
C THR A 270 13.16 -3.51 31.57
N VAL A 271 11.97 -3.98 31.21
CA VAL A 271 10.73 -3.74 31.95
C VAL A 271 10.21 -5.08 32.47
N ASP A 272 9.69 -5.10 33.68
CA ASP A 272 9.02 -6.28 34.25
C ASP A 272 7.92 -6.80 33.30
N THR A 273 7.90 -8.11 33.07
CA THR A 273 6.98 -8.74 32.11
C THR A 273 5.52 -8.62 32.53
N GLU A 274 5.22 -8.59 33.84
CA GLU A 274 3.86 -8.38 34.35
C GLU A 274 3.41 -6.93 34.12
N ALA A 275 4.32 -5.97 34.21
CA ALA A 275 4.03 -4.58 33.85
C ALA A 275 3.73 -4.45 32.35
N VAL A 276 4.53 -5.11 31.50
CA VAL A 276 4.30 -5.14 30.04
C VAL A 276 2.94 -5.74 29.71
N ASP A 277 2.61 -6.90 30.29
CA ASP A 277 1.31 -7.55 30.10
C ASP A 277 0.14 -6.65 30.55
N ALA A 278 0.25 -6.04 31.74
CA ALA A 278 -0.74 -5.11 32.23
C ALA A 278 -0.90 -3.90 31.30
N TYR A 279 0.20 -3.32 30.80
CA TYR A 279 0.14 -2.20 29.87
C TYR A 279 -0.57 -2.56 28.55
N MET A 280 -0.26 -3.73 27.97
CA MET A 280 -0.86 -4.19 26.72
C MET A 280 -2.36 -4.45 26.87
N LYS A 281 -2.78 -5.04 28.00
CA LYS A 281 -4.20 -5.15 28.38
C LYS A 281 -4.86 -3.78 28.54
N GLY A 282 -4.14 -2.82 29.13
CA GLY A 282 -4.58 -1.44 29.24
C GLY A 282 -4.89 -0.81 27.88
N LEU A 283 -3.99 -0.94 26.91
CA LEU A 283 -4.18 -0.46 25.54
C LEU A 283 -5.38 -1.12 24.86
N PHE A 284 -5.47 -2.45 24.92
CA PHE A 284 -6.59 -3.20 24.35
C PHE A 284 -7.95 -2.71 24.87
N TYR A 285 -8.07 -2.47 26.17
CA TYR A 285 -9.32 -2.01 26.78
C TYR A 285 -9.59 -0.52 26.57
N LEU A 286 -8.55 0.30 26.36
CA LEU A 286 -8.69 1.70 25.99
C LEU A 286 -9.39 1.83 24.63
N ASP A 287 -9.06 0.94 23.68
CA ASP A 287 -9.61 0.92 22.32
C ASP A 287 -11.08 0.50 22.25
N LYS A 288 -11.61 -0.19 23.27
CA LYS A 288 -13.04 -0.56 23.30
C LYS A 288 -13.94 0.66 23.44
N THR A 289 -13.42 1.78 23.98
CA THR A 289 -14.13 3.06 24.03
C THR A 289 -15.57 2.94 24.56
N ASP A 290 -15.75 2.15 25.61
CA ASP A 290 -17.00 2.03 26.37
C ASP A 290 -16.72 2.19 27.88
N ARG A 291 -17.76 2.39 28.70
CA ARG A 291 -17.59 2.59 30.16
C ARG A 291 -16.82 1.47 30.84
N GLY A 292 -17.12 0.22 30.50
CA GLY A 292 -16.47 -0.96 31.06
C GLY A 292 -15.03 -1.10 30.59
N GLY A 293 -14.79 -0.93 29.29
CA GLY A 293 -13.45 -0.92 28.70
C GLY A 293 -12.53 0.10 29.36
N ILE A 294 -12.99 1.34 29.51
CA ILE A 294 -12.18 2.43 30.07
C ILE A 294 -11.88 2.22 31.56
N GLN A 295 -12.82 1.63 32.31
CA GLN A 295 -12.58 1.27 33.70
C GLN A 295 -11.51 0.17 33.82
N LYS A 296 -11.58 -0.87 32.97
CA LYS A 296 -10.54 -1.90 32.92
C LYS A 296 -9.18 -1.33 32.48
N ALA A 297 -9.17 -0.47 31.47
CA ALA A 297 -7.94 0.19 30.99
C ALA A 297 -7.25 0.95 32.13
N ARG A 298 -8.03 1.70 32.93
CA ARG A 298 -7.53 2.37 34.14
C ARG A 298 -6.89 1.39 35.13
N GLU A 299 -7.56 0.29 35.43
CA GLU A 299 -7.07 -0.71 36.38
C GLU A 299 -5.74 -1.32 35.91
N TYR A 300 -5.67 -1.69 34.64
CA TYR A 300 -4.47 -2.25 34.03
C TYR A 300 -3.31 -1.26 33.96
N PHE A 301 -3.54 -0.01 33.53
CA PHE A 301 -2.49 1.03 33.57
C PHE A 301 -2.05 1.34 35.00
N SER A 302 -2.97 1.37 35.97
CA SER A 302 -2.62 1.55 37.37
C SER A 302 -1.77 0.41 37.91
N ASN A 303 -2.03 -0.82 37.48
CA ASN A 303 -1.23 -1.98 37.86
C ASN A 303 0.18 -1.90 37.24
N ALA A 304 0.28 -1.55 35.95
CA ALA A 304 1.56 -1.34 35.29
C ALA A 304 2.40 -0.25 35.99
N ILE A 305 1.80 0.88 36.37
CA ILE A 305 2.46 1.94 37.15
C ILE A 305 2.91 1.44 38.52
N LYS A 306 2.12 0.59 39.17
CA LYS A 306 2.47 0.05 40.50
C LYS A 306 3.69 -0.87 40.43
N ILE A 307 3.80 -1.67 39.37
CA ILE A 307 4.90 -2.62 39.16
C ILE A 307 6.15 -1.87 38.69
N GLU A 308 6.00 -0.96 37.73
CA GLU A 308 7.08 -0.21 37.07
C GLU A 308 6.82 1.31 37.15
N PRO A 309 7.06 1.95 38.31
CA PRO A 309 6.69 3.35 38.55
C PRO A 309 7.50 4.35 37.74
N ASP A 310 8.67 3.94 37.25
CA ASP A 310 9.53 4.79 36.43
C ASP A 310 9.30 4.60 34.93
N TRP A 311 8.34 3.74 34.52
CA TRP A 311 8.04 3.49 33.11
C TRP A 311 6.99 4.48 32.60
N ALA A 312 7.36 5.33 31.65
CA ALA A 312 6.53 6.44 31.17
C ALA A 312 5.22 6.04 30.45
N PRO A 313 5.17 5.04 29.55
CA PRO A 313 4.00 4.75 28.72
C PRO A 313 2.68 4.46 29.46
N PRO A 314 2.66 3.73 30.61
CA PRO A 314 1.46 3.59 31.42
C PRO A 314 0.83 4.91 31.89
N TYR A 315 1.64 5.95 32.15
CA TYR A 315 1.13 7.27 32.51
C TYR A 315 0.46 7.95 31.30
N THR A 316 1.02 7.84 30.10
CA THR A 316 0.35 8.27 28.86
C THR A 316 -0.99 7.55 28.68
N GLY A 317 -1.04 6.23 28.90
CA GLY A 317 -2.27 5.45 28.86
C GLY A 317 -3.32 5.96 29.85
N MET A 318 -2.90 6.27 31.08
CA MET A 318 -3.75 6.86 32.11
C MET A 318 -4.28 8.25 31.72
N ALA A 319 -3.45 9.08 31.09
CA ALA A 319 -3.89 10.36 30.53
C ALA A 319 -4.97 10.17 29.45
N GLY A 320 -4.82 9.15 28.59
CA GLY A 320 -5.82 8.75 27.61
C GLY A 320 -7.16 8.35 28.23
N VAL A 321 -7.14 7.57 29.32
CA VAL A 321 -8.34 7.23 30.11
C VAL A 321 -9.08 8.48 30.57
N TRP A 322 -8.38 9.43 31.19
CA TRP A 322 -9.01 10.67 31.67
C TRP A 322 -9.53 11.55 30.52
N ALA A 323 -8.78 11.64 29.43
CA ALA A 323 -9.18 12.37 28.23
C ALA A 323 -10.46 11.81 27.61
N TYR A 324 -10.55 10.47 27.49
CA TYR A 324 -11.74 9.81 26.99
C TYR A 324 -12.95 10.03 27.89
N GLN A 325 -12.80 9.87 29.21
CA GLN A 325 -13.91 10.09 30.14
C GLN A 325 -14.43 11.52 30.09
N MET A 326 -13.54 12.50 29.89
CA MET A 326 -13.92 13.88 29.67
C MET A 326 -14.68 14.06 28.35
N GLN A 327 -14.16 13.50 27.26
CA GLN A 327 -14.78 13.58 25.93
C GLN A 327 -16.18 12.99 25.91
N MET A 328 -16.40 11.87 26.61
CA MET A 328 -17.71 11.22 26.73
C MET A 328 -18.60 11.82 27.82
N SER A 329 -18.18 12.94 28.44
CA SER A 329 -18.91 13.61 29.51
C SER A 329 -19.22 12.71 30.74
N PHE A 330 -18.39 11.69 30.99
CA PHE A 330 -18.47 10.87 32.21
C PHE A 330 -17.88 11.59 33.42
N ILE A 331 -16.96 12.52 33.19
CA ILE A 331 -16.36 13.37 34.21
C ILE A 331 -16.18 14.78 33.66
N SER A 332 -16.34 15.79 34.52
CA SER A 332 -16.23 17.19 34.10
C SER A 332 -14.78 17.56 33.72
N PRO A 333 -14.60 18.50 32.78
CA PRO A 333 -13.25 18.97 32.40
C PRO A 333 -12.44 19.52 33.58
N SER A 334 -13.09 20.12 34.58
CA SER A 334 -12.41 20.66 35.77
C SER A 334 -11.74 19.59 36.64
N LEU A 335 -12.25 18.36 36.62
CA LEU A 335 -11.66 17.22 37.34
C LEU A 335 -10.71 16.42 36.45
N ALA A 336 -11.03 16.28 35.17
CA ALA A 336 -10.24 15.50 34.22
C ALA A 336 -8.91 16.16 33.85
N ILE A 337 -8.94 17.45 33.48
CA ILE A 337 -7.78 18.17 32.96
C ILE A 337 -6.58 18.13 33.91
N PRO A 338 -6.74 18.38 35.23
CA PRO A 338 -5.63 18.24 36.17
C PRO A 338 -5.00 16.84 36.16
N LYS A 339 -5.82 15.79 36.08
CA LYS A 339 -5.36 14.40 36.04
C LYS A 339 -4.66 14.04 34.73
N ILE A 340 -5.12 14.59 33.61
CA ILE A 340 -4.45 14.46 32.33
C ILE A 340 -3.04 15.08 32.42
N TYR A 341 -2.92 16.33 32.86
CA TYR A 341 -1.61 16.99 32.99
C TYR A 341 -0.70 16.32 34.02
N GLU A 342 -1.23 15.85 35.14
CA GLU A 342 -0.46 15.11 36.16
C GLU A 342 0.24 13.90 35.55
N ASN A 343 -0.50 13.09 34.78
CA ASN A 343 0.05 11.90 34.15
C ASN A 343 0.99 12.23 32.99
N LEU A 344 0.64 13.21 32.14
CA LEU A 344 1.52 13.60 31.03
C LEU A 344 2.82 14.22 31.51
N ASN A 345 2.78 15.08 32.52
CA ASN A 345 3.99 15.65 33.11
C ASN A 345 4.85 14.54 33.72
N ARG A 346 4.25 13.57 34.42
CA ARG A 346 5.00 12.43 34.97
C ARG A 346 5.64 11.58 33.87
N ALA A 347 4.92 11.33 32.77
CA ALA A 347 5.48 10.65 31.62
C ALA A 347 6.71 11.42 31.08
N LEU A 348 6.58 12.74 30.87
CA LEU A 348 7.64 13.59 30.35
C LEU A 348 8.84 13.76 31.29
N GLU A 349 8.63 13.68 32.60
CA GLU A 349 9.72 13.62 33.58
C GLU A 349 10.53 12.33 33.46
N LEU A 350 9.86 11.21 33.22
CA LEU A 350 10.47 9.88 33.12
C LEU A 350 11.14 9.65 31.78
N ASP A 351 10.52 10.14 30.71
CA ASP A 351 11.05 10.14 29.36
C ASP A 351 10.56 11.43 28.69
N PRO A 352 11.45 12.43 28.47
CA PRO A 352 11.11 13.69 27.81
C PRO A 352 10.50 13.53 26.42
N ASN A 353 10.63 12.35 25.83
CA ASN A 353 10.10 12.00 24.53
C ASN A 353 8.90 11.05 24.62
N SER A 354 8.47 10.72 25.83
CA SER A 354 7.22 10.01 26.05
C SER A 354 6.10 10.86 25.48
N SER A 355 5.39 10.27 24.53
CA SER A 355 4.44 11.02 23.74
C SER A 355 3.11 11.06 24.49
N PRO A 356 2.54 12.24 24.78
CA PRO A 356 1.09 12.38 24.81
C PRO A 356 0.59 12.02 23.42
N THR A 357 -0.37 11.10 23.26
CA THR A 357 -1.00 10.88 21.95
C THR A 357 -1.41 12.24 21.37
N LEU A 358 -1.09 12.51 20.09
CA LEU A 358 -1.32 13.82 19.41
C LEU A 358 -2.74 14.38 19.63
N ILE A 359 -3.68 13.49 19.90
CA ILE A 359 -5.08 13.79 20.23
C ILE A 359 -5.23 14.53 21.57
N ILE A 360 -4.46 14.19 22.61
CA ILE A 360 -4.63 14.76 23.95
C ILE A 360 -4.22 16.24 24.02
N PRO A 361 -3.06 16.69 23.51
CA PRO A 361 -2.72 18.11 23.48
C PRO A 361 -3.73 18.94 22.68
N LYS A 362 -4.18 18.42 21.52
CA LYS A 362 -5.21 19.07 20.70
C LYS A 362 -6.54 19.18 21.45
N LEU A 363 -6.98 18.12 22.12
CA LEU A 363 -8.18 18.12 22.96
C LEU A 363 -8.06 19.16 24.09
N LEU A 364 -6.94 19.19 24.80
CA LEU A 364 -6.68 20.17 25.85
C LEU A 364 -6.68 21.62 25.33
N SER A 365 -6.22 21.86 24.10
CA SER A 365 -6.25 23.19 23.47
C SER A 365 -7.67 23.73 23.26
N LEU A 366 -8.62 22.85 22.92
CA LEU A 366 -10.03 23.20 22.72
C LEU A 366 -10.68 23.64 24.04
N TYR A 367 -10.38 22.96 25.15
CA TYR A 367 -10.91 23.30 26.47
C TYR A 367 -10.15 24.42 27.18
N GLY A 368 -8.86 24.59 26.88
CA GLY A 368 -8.02 25.66 27.43
C GLY A 368 -8.45 27.07 27.00
N ARG A 369 -9.14 27.19 25.86
CA ARG A 369 -9.71 28.44 25.37
C ARG A 369 -10.90 28.93 26.21
N ASN A 370 -11.55 28.05 26.97
CA ASN A 370 -12.78 28.32 27.75
C ASN A 370 -12.54 28.57 29.26
N GLY A 371 -11.30 28.87 29.68
CA GLY A 371 -11.00 29.44 31.01
C GLY A 371 -10.59 28.45 32.12
N THR A 372 -10.97 27.17 32.05
CA THR A 372 -10.64 26.16 33.07
C THR A 372 -9.20 25.63 32.99
N GLY A 373 -8.59 25.64 31.80
CA GLY A 373 -7.22 25.13 31.58
C GLY A 373 -6.08 26.09 31.98
N ARG A 374 -6.36 27.34 32.35
CA ARG A 374 -5.33 28.39 32.54
C ARG A 374 -4.43 28.17 33.76
N LYS A 375 -4.93 27.55 34.83
CA LYS A 375 -4.14 27.24 36.05
C LYS A 375 -3.29 25.98 35.89
N ALA A 376 -3.81 24.93 35.24
CA ALA A 376 -3.05 23.72 34.95
C ALA A 376 -1.93 23.97 33.92
N LYS A 377 -2.21 24.80 32.90
CA LYS A 377 -1.24 25.25 31.89
C LYS A 377 -0.02 25.98 32.46
N LYS A 378 -0.17 26.67 33.60
CA LYS A 378 0.93 27.42 34.23
C LYS A 378 2.02 26.50 34.82
N ASN A 379 1.69 25.21 35.03
CA ASN A 379 2.58 24.20 35.59
C ASN A 379 2.89 23.05 34.59
N SER A 380 2.58 23.19 33.31
CA SER A 380 2.80 22.12 32.30
C SER A 380 3.98 22.44 31.39
N SER A 381 4.89 21.47 31.22
CA SER A 381 6.06 21.56 30.33
C SER A 381 5.73 21.30 28.84
N ILE A 382 4.45 21.10 28.50
CA ILE A 382 4.00 20.67 27.17
C ILE A 382 3.82 21.90 26.26
N PRO A 383 4.65 22.08 25.21
CA PRO A 383 4.39 23.10 24.20
C PRO A 383 3.19 22.69 23.34
N LEU A 384 2.26 23.61 23.13
CA LEU A 384 1.14 23.46 22.20
C LEU A 384 1.51 24.21 20.92
N ASN A 385 2.02 23.50 19.91
CA ASN A 385 2.04 23.97 18.52
C ASN A 385 0.92 23.31 17.73
#